data_AF-A0A662Y2X1-F1
#
_entry.id   AF-A0A662Y2X1-F1
#
_cell.length_a   1.000
_cell.length_b   1.000
_cell.length_c   1.000
_cell.angle_alpha   90.00
_cell.angle_beta   90.00
_cell.angle_gamma   90.00
#
_symmetry.space_group_name_H-M   'P 1'
#
loop_
_entity.id
_entity.type
_entity.pdbx_description
1 polymer ?
#
loop_
_entity_poly.entity_id
_entity_poly.type
_entity_poly.pdbx_seq_one_letter_code
_entity_poly.pdbx_strand_id
1 'polypeptide(L)'
;MQGEKALTRAEVPVGCVFVHKGEIIARASNRVNELYNATKHAEIVAIEAIAATYGDGASDVLADCTLYVTCEPCIMCAGALAHVFIKRVFFGCHNDRFGGCSSVLNLHERR
;
A
#
# COMPACT_ATOMS: atom_id res chain seq x y z
N MET A 1 1.40 -5.25 -15.19
CA MET A 1 0.91 -4.62 -13.94
C MET A 1 1.75 -5.10 -12.74
N GLN A 2 1.82 -4.38 -11.60
CA GLN A 2 2.61 -4.85 -10.44
C GLN A 2 2.06 -6.16 -9.83
N GLY A 3 0.73 -6.34 -9.80
CA GLY A 3 0.12 -7.60 -9.34
C GLY A 3 0.53 -8.81 -10.19
N GLU A 4 0.61 -8.66 -11.51
CA GLU A 4 1.13 -9.71 -12.41
C GLU A 4 2.59 -10.05 -12.11
N LYS A 5 3.42 -9.05 -11.79
CA LYS A 5 4.82 -9.29 -11.38
C LYS A 5 4.89 -10.09 -10.08
N ALA A 6 4.03 -9.81 -9.10
CA ALA A 6 3.93 -10.65 -7.90
C ALA A 6 3.53 -12.09 -8.26
N LEU A 7 2.52 -12.25 -9.12
CA LEU A 7 2.08 -13.57 -9.57
C LEU A 7 3.22 -14.38 -10.19
N THR A 8 4.04 -13.76 -11.05
CA THR A 8 5.21 -14.43 -11.64
C THR A 8 6.28 -14.84 -10.62
N ARG A 9 6.31 -14.22 -9.45
CA ARG A 9 7.20 -14.57 -8.32
C ARG A 9 6.54 -15.53 -7.31
N ALA A 10 5.39 -16.11 -7.63
CA ALA A 10 4.59 -16.94 -6.72
C ALA A 10 4.19 -16.20 -5.41
N GLU A 11 3.92 -14.89 -5.53
CA GLU A 11 3.34 -14.06 -4.47
C GLU A 11 1.85 -13.86 -4.69
N VAL A 12 1.15 -13.42 -3.64
CA VAL A 12 -0.24 -12.96 -3.77
C VAL A 12 -0.30 -11.80 -4.77
N PRO A 13 -1.19 -11.81 -5.79
CA PRO A 13 -1.15 -10.88 -6.93
C PRO A 13 -1.69 -9.47 -6.61
N VAL A 14 -1.22 -8.89 -5.50
CA VAL A 14 -1.50 -7.50 -5.09
C VAL A 14 -0.34 -6.62 -5.49
N GLY A 15 -0.66 -5.50 -6.15
CA GLY A 15 0.31 -4.49 -6.54
C GLY A 15 -0.23 -3.09 -6.34
N CYS A 16 0.67 -2.14 -6.12
CA CYS A 16 0.31 -0.76 -5.88
C CYS A 16 1.29 0.23 -6.51
N VAL A 17 0.82 1.48 -6.64
CA VAL A 17 1.64 2.64 -7.02
C VAL A 17 1.27 3.84 -6.15
N PHE A 18 2.28 4.61 -5.74
CA PHE A 18 2.11 5.88 -5.04
C PHE A 18 2.38 7.03 -6.02
N VAL A 19 1.46 7.98 -6.07
CA VAL A 19 1.51 9.16 -6.92
C VAL A 19 1.61 10.41 -6.06
N HIS A 20 2.66 11.20 -6.28
CA HIS A 20 2.86 12.50 -5.64
C HIS A 20 3.00 13.56 -6.72
N LYS A 21 2.19 14.63 -6.65
CA LYS A 21 2.20 15.74 -7.63
C LYS A 21 2.10 15.29 -9.11
N GLY A 22 1.30 14.25 -9.37
CA GLY A 22 1.09 13.70 -10.71
C GLY A 22 2.14 12.67 -11.15
N GLU A 23 3.22 12.49 -10.39
CA GLU A 23 4.31 11.58 -10.72
C GLU A 23 4.27 10.31 -9.86
N ILE A 24 4.61 9.16 -10.46
CA ILE A 24 4.71 7.90 -9.73
C ILE A 24 6.06 7.86 -9.01
N ILE A 25 6.04 7.97 -7.68
CA ILE A 25 7.24 7.96 -6.84
C ILE A 25 7.61 6.56 -6.36
N ALA A 26 6.65 5.62 -6.32
CA ALA A 26 6.92 4.23 -5.96
C ALA A 26 5.97 3.26 -6.66
N ARG A 27 6.48 2.06 -6.94
CA ARG A 27 5.72 0.93 -7.46
C ARG A 27 6.13 -0.32 -6.70
N ALA A 28 5.18 -1.10 -6.19
CA ALA A 28 5.48 -2.29 -5.42
C ALA A 28 4.42 -3.38 -5.64
N SER A 29 4.76 -4.59 -5.21
CA SER A 29 3.87 -5.75 -5.13
C SER A 29 4.26 -6.59 -3.93
N ASN A 30 3.42 -7.55 -3.53
CA ASN A 30 3.73 -8.42 -2.39
C ASN A 30 5.08 -9.13 -2.57
N ARG A 31 5.79 -9.29 -1.45
CA ARG A 31 7.09 -9.96 -1.32
C ARG A 31 7.17 -10.77 0.00
N VAL A 32 6.04 -11.33 0.42
CA VAL A 32 5.91 -12.01 1.71
C VAL A 32 6.74 -13.29 1.74
N ASN A 33 6.60 -14.13 0.71
CA ASN A 33 7.34 -15.37 0.57
C ASN A 33 8.83 -15.09 0.27
N GLU A 34 9.09 -14.15 -0.63
CA GLU A 34 10.45 -13.79 -1.04
C GLU A 34 11.32 -13.30 0.14
N LEU A 35 10.72 -12.51 1.04
CA LEU A 35 11.42 -11.89 2.16
C LEU A 35 11.16 -12.59 3.50
N TYR A 36 10.43 -13.71 3.49
CA TYR A 36 10.01 -14.45 4.70
C TYR A 36 9.43 -13.54 5.79
N ASN A 37 8.63 -12.56 5.37
CA ASN A 37 8.07 -11.55 6.27
C ASN A 37 6.63 -11.24 5.88
N ALA A 38 5.72 -11.62 6.78
CA ALA A 38 4.27 -11.46 6.61
C ALA A 38 3.83 -10.01 6.40
N THR A 39 4.63 -9.01 6.80
CA THR A 39 4.26 -7.60 6.63
C THR A 39 4.58 -7.03 5.26
N LYS A 40 5.33 -7.76 4.41
CA LYS A 40 5.81 -7.28 3.09
C LYS A 40 4.74 -7.32 2.00
N HIS A 41 3.59 -6.73 2.33
CA HIS A 41 2.52 -6.40 1.39
C HIS A 41 2.95 -5.23 0.49
N ALA A 42 2.32 -5.12 -0.68
CA ALA A 42 2.63 -4.11 -1.68
C ALA A 42 2.71 -2.69 -1.08
N GLU A 43 1.75 -2.31 -0.24
CA GLU A 43 1.66 -0.99 0.38
C GLU A 43 2.83 -0.72 1.31
N ILE A 44 3.18 -1.69 2.16
CA ILE A 44 4.29 -1.56 3.12
C ILE A 44 5.63 -1.49 2.37
N VAL A 45 5.84 -2.35 1.37
CA VAL A 45 7.05 -2.33 0.54
C VAL A 45 7.22 -0.98 -0.16
N ALA A 46 6.14 -0.38 -0.65
CA ALA A 46 6.20 0.95 -1.25
C ALA A 46 6.46 2.07 -0.23
N ILE A 47 5.82 2.04 0.94
CA ILE A 47 6.06 3.01 2.01
C ILE A 47 7.53 2.98 2.45
N GLU A 48 8.11 1.79 2.64
CA GLU A 48 9.53 1.62 2.97
C GLU A 48 10.45 2.18 1.87
N ALA A 49 10.12 1.96 0.60
CA ALA A 49 10.89 2.51 -0.52
C ALA A 49 10.83 4.05 -0.56
N ILE A 50 9.66 4.64 -0.27
CA ILE A 50 9.49 6.08 -0.17
C ILE A 50 10.29 6.61 1.03
N ALA A 51 10.20 5.97 2.19
CA ALA A 51 10.96 6.34 3.38
C ALA A 51 12.47 6.32 3.13
N ALA A 52 12.98 5.27 2.47
CA ALA A 52 14.39 5.17 2.10
C ALA A 52 14.84 6.27 1.11
N THR A 53 13.93 6.77 0.27
CA THR A 53 14.23 7.79 -0.74
C THR A 53 14.18 9.21 -0.17
N TYR A 54 13.18 9.51 0.67
CA TYR A 54 12.89 10.86 1.14
C TYR A 54 13.35 11.13 2.59
N GLY A 55 13.78 10.10 3.34
CA GLY A 55 14.27 10.23 4.70
C GLY A 55 13.23 10.90 5.62
N ASP A 56 13.66 11.91 6.38
CA ASP A 56 12.80 12.66 7.31
C ASP A 56 11.60 13.33 6.61
N GLY A 57 11.72 13.64 5.32
CA GLY A 57 10.63 14.22 4.52
C GLY A 57 9.59 13.21 4.04
N ALA A 58 9.77 11.92 4.30
CA ALA A 58 8.88 10.88 3.78
C ALA A 58 7.45 11.01 4.29
N SER A 59 7.26 11.41 5.55
CA SER A 59 5.93 11.61 6.12
C SER A 59 5.13 12.68 5.38
N ASP A 60 5.75 13.82 5.06
CA ASP A 60 5.10 14.91 4.32
C ASP A 60 4.76 14.49 2.88
N VAL A 61 5.67 13.74 2.24
CA VAL A 61 5.45 13.21 0.90
C VAL A 61 4.29 12.22 0.89
N LEU A 62 4.26 11.27 1.83
CA LEU A 62 3.19 10.28 1.97
C LEU A 62 1.85 10.94 2.29
N ALA A 63 1.84 11.98 3.13
CA ALA A 63 0.63 12.71 3.48
C ALA A 63 -0.03 13.42 2.29
N ASP A 64 0.74 13.78 1.26
CA ASP A 64 0.22 14.36 0.00
C ASP A 64 0.12 13.32 -1.15
N CYS A 65 0.44 12.05 -0.89
CA CYS A 65 0.36 10.99 -1.89
C CYS A 65 -1.06 10.48 -2.13
N THR A 66 -1.31 10.04 -3.36
CA THR A 66 -2.44 9.19 -3.71
C THR A 66 -1.95 7.77 -3.98
N LEU A 67 -2.51 6.79 -3.27
CA LEU A 67 -2.26 5.37 -3.49
C LEU A 67 -3.27 4.79 -4.48
N TYR A 68 -2.79 4.00 -5.43
CA TYR A 68 -3.61 3.09 -6.23
C TYR A 68 -3.15 1.66 -5.97
N VAL A 69 -4.06 0.78 -5.58
CA VAL A 69 -3.77 -0.62 -5.25
C VAL A 69 -4.79 -1.55 -5.91
N THR A 70 -4.39 -2.76 -6.29
CA THR A 70 -5.29 -3.66 -7.04
C THR A 70 -6.39 -4.26 -6.18
N CYS A 71 -6.16 -4.41 -4.87
CA CYS A 71 -7.10 -4.97 -3.90
C CYS A 71 -7.16 -4.05 -2.68
N GLU A 72 -8.31 -3.99 -2.01
CA GLU A 72 -8.51 -3.21 -0.79
C GLU A 72 -7.42 -3.52 0.26
N PRO A 73 -6.77 -2.48 0.82
CA PRO A 73 -5.77 -2.66 1.87
C PRO A 73 -6.34 -3.46 3.03
N CYS A 74 -5.56 -4.44 3.51
CA CYS A 74 -5.94 -5.16 4.72
C CYS A 74 -5.85 -4.23 5.95
N ILE A 75 -6.41 -4.66 7.08
CA ILE A 75 -6.37 -3.93 8.37
C ILE A 75 -4.96 -3.43 8.72
N MET A 76 -3.92 -4.25 8.55
CA MET A 76 -2.52 -3.85 8.78
C MET A 76 -2.09 -2.71 7.86
N CYS A 77 -2.31 -2.85 6.55
CA CYS A 77 -1.92 -1.86 5.55
C CYS A 77 -2.72 -0.57 5.71
N ALA A 78 -4.03 -0.66 5.97
CA ALA A 78 -4.89 0.48 6.23
C ALA A 78 -4.46 1.25 7.49
N GLY A 79 -4.07 0.55 8.57
CA GLY A 79 -3.50 1.18 9.76
C GLY A 79 -2.18 1.90 9.47
N ALA A 80 -1.26 1.25 8.74
CA ALA A 80 0.00 1.89 8.35
C ALA A 80 -0.22 3.14 7.49
N LEU A 81 -1.14 3.08 6.54
CA LEU A 81 -1.54 4.20 5.68
C LEU A 81 -2.15 5.36 6.47
N ALA A 82 -2.96 5.06 7.49
CA ALA A 82 -3.50 6.07 8.40
C ALA A 82 -2.39 6.75 9.22
N HIS A 83 -1.41 6.00 9.71
CA HIS A 83 -0.27 6.53 10.47
C HIS A 83 0.63 7.47 9.66
N VAL A 84 0.74 7.25 8.35
CA VAL A 84 1.48 8.15 7.44
C VAL A 84 0.57 9.22 6.80
N PHE A 85 -0.65 9.36 7.31
CA PHE A 85 -1.64 10.35 6.90
C PHE A 85 -1.91 10.37 5.39
N ILE A 86 -1.93 9.20 4.73
CA ILE A 86 -2.14 9.11 3.27
C ILE A 86 -3.35 9.95 2.84
N LYS A 87 -3.19 10.72 1.76
CA LYS A 87 -4.25 11.64 1.31
C LYS A 87 -5.48 10.88 0.81
N ARG A 88 -5.24 9.92 -0.08
CA ARG A 88 -6.28 9.19 -0.83
C ARG A 88 -5.81 7.78 -1.17
N VAL A 89 -6.74 6.83 -1.13
CA VAL A 89 -6.53 5.45 -1.53
C VAL A 89 -7.61 5.07 -2.54
N PHE A 90 -7.19 4.56 -3.70
CA PHE A 90 -8.05 3.95 -4.70
C PHE A 90 -7.70 2.46 -4.77
N PHE A 91 -8.70 1.59 -4.67
CA PHE A 91 -8.52 0.16 -4.79
C PHE A 91 -9.43 -0.45 -5.87
N GLY A 92 -8.98 -1.56 -6.47
CA GLY A 92 -9.71 -2.24 -7.54
C GLY A 92 -10.89 -3.07 -7.03
N CYS A 93 -10.61 -4.11 -6.24
CA CYS A 93 -11.64 -4.98 -5.65
C CYS A 93 -11.63 -4.92 -4.12
N HIS A 94 -12.74 -5.31 -3.50
CA HIS A 94 -12.86 -5.47 -2.05
C HIS A 94 -12.04 -6.66 -1.52
N ASN A 95 -11.71 -6.60 -0.23
CA ASN A 95 -11.03 -7.67 0.50
C ASN A 95 -11.97 -8.20 1.60
N ASP A 96 -12.78 -9.20 1.24
CA ASP A 96 -13.88 -9.71 2.06
C ASP A 96 -13.45 -10.29 3.42
N ARG A 97 -12.19 -10.70 3.55
CA ARG A 97 -11.68 -11.34 4.78
C ARG A 97 -10.95 -10.38 5.70
N PHE A 98 -10.24 -9.41 5.15
CA PHE A 98 -9.30 -8.59 5.91
C PHE A 98 -9.35 -7.09 5.59
N GLY A 99 -10.31 -6.63 4.78
CA GLY A 99 -10.39 -5.25 4.30
C GLY A 99 -10.50 -4.22 5.42
N GLY A 100 -9.53 -3.30 5.47
CA GLY A 100 -9.43 -2.24 6.49
C GLY A 100 -9.97 -0.88 6.06
N CYS A 101 -10.52 -0.77 4.83
CA CYS A 101 -11.07 0.47 4.30
C CYS A 101 -12.59 0.46 4.15
N SER A 102 -13.26 -0.69 4.19
CA SER A 102 -14.71 -0.79 4.03
C SER A 102 -15.27 -2.17 4.36
N SER A 103 -14.56 -3.25 3.98
CA SER A 103 -15.17 -4.58 3.97
C SER A 103 -15.28 -5.22 5.35
N VAL A 104 -14.32 -4.96 6.25
CA VAL A 104 -14.32 -5.49 7.62
C VAL A 104 -14.25 -4.37 8.65
N LEU A 105 -13.31 -3.43 8.48
CA LEU A 105 -13.14 -2.25 9.33
C LEU A 105 -12.99 -1.00 8.48
N ASN A 106 -13.26 0.17 9.08
CA ASN A 106 -13.11 1.48 8.45
C ASN A 106 -11.99 2.29 9.13
N LEU A 107 -10.73 1.87 8.97
CA LEU A 107 -9.59 2.54 9.62
C LEU A 107 -9.22 3.89 8.99
N HIS A 108 -9.79 4.19 7.82
CA HIS A 108 -9.63 5.48 7.15
C HIS A 108 -10.57 6.57 7.71
N GLU A 109 -11.62 6.18 8.44
CA GLU A 109 -12.52 7.11 9.12
C GLU A 109 -11.82 7.62 10.40
N ARG A 110 -11.38 8.88 10.39
CA ARG A 110 -10.84 9.53 11.60
C ARG A 110 -12.00 9.77 12.57
N ARG A 111 -11.96 9.10 13.73
CA ARG A 111 -12.83 9.39 14.88
C ARG A 111 -12.13 10.35 15.84
#